data_AF-A0A942IH77-F1
#
_entry.id   AF-A0A942IH77-F1
#
_cell.length_a   1.000
_cell.length_b   1.000
_cell.length_c   1.000
_cell.angle_alpha   90.00
_cell.angle_beta   90.00
_cell.angle_gamma   90.00
#
_symmetry.space_group_name_H-M   'P 1'
#
loop_
_entity.id
_entity.type
_entity.pdbx_description
1 polymer ?
#
loop_
_entity_poly.entity_id
_entity_poly.type
_entity_poly.pdbx_seq_one_letter_code
_entity_poly.pdbx_strand_id
1 'polypeptide(L)'
;MEIASSVFSKRLEKLSRKSRKRLSNLLIISGIIVIVFPLATEAYGYYKSVELMKAWEKQAKSQTAEAVKVRNDQDRMVAAGRLPDEEAILGGAAPGNGKKTKTPFPKTKIIIPKIGVNQVVMENSSPEALKNGPGHYAGMANPGDKGNCGIAGHRVTYTRPFNRLDELNQGDVIILETVDYRYEYRVETVAVVDPKNVSTLRPTSDAKVTLTTCNPKYSAKTRLNVQGVLVDTKPLKTSIVRVVKQLFKEPEQKKKPVGDKPKTYAELVADLKAARKASVEDPANIESHMSRAEASLALSLYDEMLEAIRAAEFINPKSADIAEVKEGFAAKRKRLQDRVDARLKNIGASGSMDPMVFLELGDIHMATGDYGSAVKVYDQLVEMMPHTVEAYYYRAAAYDRMGRDEQAIADYRQALVYDPGYQEALQAIDRINKGNKDDDTTSTGNTVKGPAAKPGSTQTHSYRLRPR
;
A
#
# COMPACT_ATOMS: atom_id res chain seq x y z
N MET A 1 -40.85 23.68 -42.50
CA MET A 1 -39.53 23.31 -43.04
C MET A 1 -39.38 23.68 -44.53
N GLU A 2 -40.41 23.48 -45.36
CA GLU A 2 -40.36 23.80 -46.81
C GLU A 2 -40.17 25.28 -47.15
N ILE A 3 -40.81 26.21 -46.42
CA ILE A 3 -40.66 27.67 -46.67
C ILE A 3 -39.23 28.15 -46.36
N ALA A 4 -38.61 27.62 -45.29
CA ALA A 4 -37.22 27.95 -44.94
C ALA A 4 -36.22 27.40 -45.97
N SER A 5 -36.47 26.20 -46.53
CA SER A 5 -35.68 25.60 -47.61
C SER A 5 -35.76 26.43 -48.90
N SER A 6 -36.96 26.87 -49.29
CA SER A 6 -37.25 27.68 -50.49
C SER A 6 -36.58 29.07 -50.48
N VAL A 7 -36.59 29.74 -49.33
CA VAL A 7 -35.97 31.07 -49.19
C VAL A 7 -34.44 30.98 -49.17
N PHE A 8 -33.90 29.90 -48.59
CA PHE A 8 -32.46 29.65 -48.52
C PHE A 8 -31.87 29.29 -49.89
N SER A 9 -32.57 28.47 -50.68
CA SER A 9 -32.14 28.10 -52.03
C SER A 9 -32.08 29.29 -53.00
N LYS A 10 -33.12 30.15 -53.02
CA LYS A 10 -33.15 31.36 -53.85
C LYS A 10 -32.05 32.38 -53.50
N ARG A 11 -31.63 32.45 -52.23
CA ARG A 11 -30.50 33.29 -51.79
C ARG A 11 -29.14 32.70 -52.16
N LEU A 12 -29.00 31.37 -52.15
CA LEU A 12 -27.78 30.67 -52.57
C LEU A 12 -27.52 30.77 -54.08
N GLU A 13 -28.57 30.81 -54.90
CA GLU A 13 -28.45 30.97 -56.37
C GLU A 13 -27.88 32.33 -56.79
N LYS A 14 -28.12 33.38 -55.99
CA LYS A 14 -27.56 34.72 -56.23
C LYS A 14 -26.07 34.84 -55.91
N LEU A 15 -25.46 33.82 -55.28
CA LEU A 15 -24.04 33.82 -54.96
C LEU A 15 -23.19 33.35 -56.14
N SER A 16 -22.11 34.08 -56.41
CA SER A 16 -21.11 33.71 -57.42
C SER A 16 -20.60 32.27 -57.18
N ARG A 17 -20.17 31.57 -58.26
CA ARG A 17 -19.56 30.22 -58.12
C ARG A 17 -18.43 30.19 -57.10
N LYS A 18 -17.64 31.27 -57.01
CA LYS A 18 -16.55 31.44 -56.03
C LYS A 18 -17.09 31.55 -54.61
N SER A 19 -18.18 32.30 -54.40
CA SER A 19 -18.83 32.46 -53.09
C SER A 19 -19.50 31.16 -52.61
N ARG A 20 -20.13 30.38 -53.50
CA ARG A 20 -20.71 29.07 -53.16
C ARG A 20 -19.65 28.05 -52.76
N LYS A 21 -18.52 27.99 -53.48
CA LYS A 21 -17.37 27.15 -53.09
C LYS A 21 -16.80 27.55 -51.73
N ARG A 22 -16.67 28.85 -51.45
CA ARG A 22 -16.23 29.35 -50.14
C ARG A 22 -17.19 28.95 -49.01
N LEU A 23 -18.50 29.10 -49.22
CA LEU A 23 -19.50 28.71 -48.24
C LEU A 23 -19.52 27.19 -48.00
N SER A 24 -19.42 26.40 -49.07
CA SER A 24 -19.29 24.94 -48.97
C SER A 24 -18.05 24.54 -48.17
N ASN A 25 -16.89 25.14 -48.47
CA ASN A 25 -15.66 24.88 -47.73
C ASN A 25 -15.78 25.28 -46.26
N LEU A 26 -16.41 26.43 -45.95
CA LEU A 26 -16.66 26.86 -44.58
C LEU A 26 -17.55 25.87 -43.81
N LEU A 27 -18.62 25.37 -44.44
CA LEU A 27 -19.49 24.38 -43.83
C LEU A 27 -18.76 23.06 -43.58
N ILE A 28 -17.99 22.57 -44.55
CA ILE A 28 -17.16 21.37 -44.40
C ILE A 28 -16.15 21.55 -43.26
N ILE A 29 -15.43 22.68 -43.22
CA ILE A 29 -14.47 22.99 -42.16
C ILE A 29 -15.19 23.05 -40.80
N SER A 30 -16.36 23.70 -40.70
CA SER A 30 -17.12 23.76 -39.46
C SER A 30 -17.60 22.38 -39.00
N GLY A 31 -18.05 21.52 -39.93
CA GLY A 31 -18.44 20.15 -39.62
C GLY A 31 -17.27 19.31 -39.12
N ILE A 32 -16.11 19.44 -39.76
CA ILE A 32 -14.86 18.82 -39.31
C ILE A 32 -14.49 19.32 -37.91
N ILE A 33 -14.56 20.63 -37.63
CA ILE A 33 -14.27 21.18 -36.30
C ILE A 33 -15.22 20.61 -35.25
N VAL A 34 -16.53 20.50 -35.54
CA VAL A 34 -17.52 19.94 -34.62
C VAL A 34 -17.23 18.46 -34.29
N ILE A 35 -16.74 17.69 -35.26
CA ILE A 35 -16.37 16.27 -35.07
C ILE A 35 -15.01 16.14 -34.36
N VAL A 36 -14.03 16.93 -34.78
CA VAL A 36 -12.64 16.85 -34.29
C VAL A 36 -12.53 17.44 -32.89
N PHE A 37 -13.32 18.46 -32.52
CA PHE A 37 -13.19 19.13 -31.23
C PHE A 37 -13.43 18.18 -30.03
N PRO A 38 -14.51 17.38 -29.95
CA PRO A 38 -14.68 16.37 -28.90
C PRO A 38 -13.52 15.40 -28.83
N LEU A 39 -13.09 14.84 -29.98
CA LEU A 39 -11.96 13.90 -30.08
C LEU A 39 -10.64 14.53 -29.59
N ALA A 40 -10.38 15.79 -29.97
CA ALA A 40 -9.21 16.54 -29.54
C ALA A 40 -9.25 16.82 -28.02
N THR A 41 -10.42 17.15 -27.46
CA THR A 41 -10.55 17.34 -26.00
C THR A 41 -10.39 16.05 -25.21
N GLU A 42 -10.85 14.93 -25.76
CA GLU A 42 -10.68 13.60 -25.15
C GLU A 42 -9.22 13.13 -25.22
N ALA A 43 -8.57 13.29 -26.38
CA ALA A 43 -7.14 13.02 -26.56
C ALA A 43 -6.28 13.89 -25.63
N TYR A 44 -6.62 15.18 -25.49
CA TYR A 44 -5.94 16.07 -24.55
C TYR A 44 -6.12 15.64 -23.09
N GLY A 45 -7.35 15.27 -22.70
CA GLY A 45 -7.65 14.75 -21.36
C GLY A 45 -6.87 13.47 -21.05
N TYR A 46 -6.83 12.54 -22.00
CA TYR A 46 -6.06 11.30 -21.89
C TYR A 46 -4.56 11.58 -21.79
N TYR A 47 -4.00 12.41 -22.67
CA TYR A 47 -2.60 12.82 -22.61
C TYR A 47 -2.24 13.42 -21.24
N LYS A 48 -3.05 14.35 -20.74
CA LYS A 48 -2.84 14.99 -19.43
C LYS A 48 -2.92 13.99 -18.28
N SER A 49 -3.88 13.05 -18.32
CA SER A 49 -3.97 11.98 -17.33
C SER A 49 -2.73 11.09 -17.33
N VAL A 50 -2.19 10.72 -18.50
CA VAL A 50 -0.96 9.91 -18.61
C VAL A 50 0.24 10.68 -18.08
N GLU A 51 0.36 11.97 -18.38
CA GLU A 51 1.43 12.84 -17.87
C GLU A 51 1.40 12.91 -16.33
N LEU A 52 0.23 13.19 -15.74
CA LEU A 52 0.06 13.26 -14.29
C LEU A 52 0.26 11.91 -13.62
N MET A 53 -0.19 10.82 -14.25
CA MET A 53 0.02 9.46 -13.75
C MET A 53 1.51 9.08 -13.79
N LYS A 54 2.25 9.43 -14.85
CA LYS A 54 3.71 9.24 -14.89
C LYS A 54 4.43 10.05 -13.82
N ALA A 55 4.00 11.29 -13.58
CA ALA A 55 4.55 12.12 -12.50
C ALA A 55 4.25 11.53 -11.12
N TRP A 56 3.01 11.06 -10.93
CA TRP A 56 2.56 10.37 -9.71
C TRP A 56 3.34 9.08 -9.49
N GLU A 57 3.54 8.24 -10.52
CA GLU A 57 4.32 7.02 -10.44
C GLU A 57 5.80 7.29 -10.15
N LYS A 58 6.39 8.30 -10.80
CA LYS A 58 7.78 8.72 -10.55
C LYS A 58 7.94 9.17 -9.10
N GLN A 59 6.96 9.89 -8.56
CA GLN A 59 6.96 10.34 -7.17
C GLN A 59 6.64 9.23 -6.18
N ALA A 60 5.74 8.30 -6.52
CA ALA A 60 5.50 7.09 -5.74
C ALA A 60 6.77 6.25 -5.63
N LYS A 61 7.60 6.25 -6.67
CA LYS A 61 8.92 5.65 -6.69
C LYS A 61 10.00 6.47 -5.97
N SER A 62 9.86 7.81 -5.84
CA SER A 62 10.89 8.71 -5.28
C SER A 62 10.63 9.24 -3.86
N GLN A 63 9.42 9.14 -3.32
CA GLN A 63 9.11 9.52 -1.94
C GLN A 63 9.57 8.43 -0.97
N THR A 64 10.86 8.50 -0.62
CA THR A 64 11.55 7.62 0.34
C THR A 64 11.90 8.29 1.69
N ALA A 65 11.30 9.44 2.09
CA ALA A 65 11.74 10.07 3.36
C ALA A 65 10.81 10.98 4.21
N GLU A 66 9.66 11.52 3.77
CA GLU A 66 9.11 12.72 4.47
C GLU A 66 7.72 12.63 5.15
N ALA A 67 6.95 11.55 5.03
CA ALA A 67 5.51 11.60 5.38
C ALA A 67 5.11 11.25 6.84
N VAL A 68 6.03 10.79 7.70
CA VAL A 68 5.66 10.18 9.01
C VAL A 68 5.51 11.19 10.15
N LYS A 69 6.07 12.41 10.03
CA LYS A 69 6.07 13.39 11.14
C LYS A 69 4.69 13.99 11.46
N VAL A 70 3.70 13.74 10.61
CA VAL A 70 2.41 14.45 10.60
C VAL A 70 1.30 13.70 11.36
N ARG A 71 1.41 12.36 11.46
CA ARG A 71 0.31 11.51 11.97
C ARG A 71 0.17 11.52 13.50
N ASN A 72 1.25 11.74 14.25
CA ASN A 72 1.23 11.69 15.73
C ASN A 72 0.61 12.93 16.41
N ASP A 73 0.47 14.04 15.69
CA ASP A 73 -0.17 15.25 16.23
C ASP A 73 -1.71 15.23 16.07
N GLN A 74 -2.23 14.31 15.24
CA GLN A 74 -3.62 14.27 14.80
C GLN A 74 -4.56 13.64 15.84
N ASP A 75 -4.09 12.63 16.57
CA ASP A 75 -4.86 11.96 17.64
C ASP A 75 -5.20 12.90 18.81
N ARG A 76 -4.49 14.04 18.94
CA ARG A 76 -4.72 15.03 19.99
C ARG A 76 -5.80 16.07 19.67
N MET A 77 -6.24 16.22 18.41
CA MET A 77 -7.09 17.36 17.99
C MET A 77 -8.50 16.99 17.52
N VAL A 78 -8.82 15.71 17.32
CA VAL A 78 -10.20 15.23 17.05
C VAL A 78 -11.16 15.60 18.19
N ALA A 79 -10.63 15.93 19.37
CA ALA A 79 -11.39 16.39 20.54
C ALA A 79 -11.98 17.82 20.44
N ALA A 80 -11.70 18.62 19.40
CA ALA A 80 -12.01 20.07 19.41
C ALA A 80 -13.09 20.58 18.43
N GLY A 81 -13.81 19.70 17.72
CA GLY A 81 -15.11 19.94 17.07
C GLY A 81 -15.37 21.33 16.43
N ARG A 82 -14.75 21.67 15.30
CA ARG A 82 -15.08 22.90 14.54
C ARG A 82 -15.25 22.63 13.04
N LEU A 83 -16.32 23.16 12.45
CA LEU A 83 -16.68 23.03 11.02
C LEU A 83 -15.98 24.10 10.15
N PRO A 84 -15.68 23.80 8.86
CA PRO A 84 -15.09 24.75 7.91
C PRO A 84 -16.10 25.76 7.32
N ASP A 85 -15.60 26.90 6.84
CA ASP A 85 -16.37 28.06 6.39
C ASP A 85 -17.16 27.83 5.09
N GLU A 86 -18.44 28.21 5.10
CA GLU A 86 -19.47 27.91 4.09
C GLU A 86 -19.20 28.56 2.71
N GLU A 87 -18.46 29.68 2.66
CA GLU A 87 -18.11 30.39 1.41
C GLU A 87 -17.08 29.63 0.54
N ALA A 88 -16.19 28.84 1.16
CA ALA A 88 -15.16 28.05 0.50
C ALA A 88 -15.72 26.97 -0.44
N ILE A 89 -16.90 26.45 -0.08
CA ILE A 89 -17.55 25.32 -0.72
C ILE A 89 -18.36 25.77 -1.96
N LEU A 90 -18.78 27.04 -1.99
CA LEU A 90 -19.69 27.58 -2.99
C LEU A 90 -19.01 28.33 -4.14
N GLY A 91 -17.81 28.87 -3.93
CA GLY A 91 -17.15 29.78 -4.89
C GLY A 91 -16.24 29.11 -5.93
N GLY A 92 -15.88 27.84 -5.79
CA GLY A 92 -14.84 27.23 -6.63
C GLY A 92 -13.47 27.92 -6.53
N ALA A 93 -13.29 28.86 -5.60
CA ALA A 93 -12.04 29.56 -5.27
C ALA A 93 -11.89 29.58 -3.74
N ALA A 94 -10.64 29.50 -3.28
CA ALA A 94 -10.26 29.25 -1.89
C ALA A 94 -10.75 30.35 -0.91
N PRO A 95 -11.05 30.00 0.36
CA PRO A 95 -11.10 30.99 1.43
C PRO A 95 -9.67 31.47 1.72
N GLY A 96 -9.48 32.78 1.62
CA GLY A 96 -8.22 33.44 1.93
C GLY A 96 -7.89 33.38 3.42
N ASN A 97 -6.60 33.16 3.71
CA ASN A 97 -5.90 33.50 4.95
C ASN A 97 -6.58 33.16 6.29
N GLY A 98 -7.16 31.97 6.40
CA GLY A 98 -7.28 31.27 7.69
C GLY A 98 -6.00 30.47 7.97
N LYS A 99 -5.37 30.65 9.13
CA LYS A 99 -4.07 30.04 9.51
C LYS A 99 -3.96 28.55 9.13
N LYS A 100 -3.11 28.27 8.14
CA LYS A 100 -2.52 26.98 7.70
C LYS A 100 -2.89 25.77 8.57
N THR A 101 -3.95 25.05 8.24
CA THR A 101 -4.18 23.67 8.69
C THR A 101 -3.16 22.77 7.99
N LYS A 102 -2.29 22.13 8.78
CA LYS A 102 -0.90 21.83 8.40
C LYS A 102 -0.62 20.42 7.83
N THR A 103 -1.62 19.73 7.29
CA THR A 103 -1.41 18.43 6.63
C THR A 103 -1.83 18.49 5.16
N PRO A 104 -0.88 18.46 4.20
CA PRO A 104 -1.22 18.49 2.78
C PRO A 104 -2.00 17.23 2.40
N PHE A 105 -3.01 17.39 1.53
CA PHE A 105 -3.78 16.28 0.98
C PHE A 105 -2.81 15.25 0.39
N PRO A 106 -2.89 13.97 0.77
CA PRO A 106 -1.96 12.97 0.28
C PRO A 106 -2.12 12.84 -1.24
N LYS A 107 -1.01 12.63 -1.94
CA LYS A 107 -1.04 12.40 -3.39
C LYS A 107 -1.89 11.18 -3.68
N THR A 108 -3.07 11.42 -4.22
CA THR A 108 -4.13 10.43 -4.37
C THR A 108 -4.51 10.33 -5.84
N LYS A 109 -4.82 9.13 -6.31
CA LYS A 109 -5.58 8.93 -7.54
C LYS A 109 -6.95 8.36 -7.18
N ILE A 110 -7.95 8.73 -7.96
CA ILE A 110 -9.31 8.20 -7.87
C ILE A 110 -9.54 7.23 -9.01
N ILE A 111 -10.10 6.06 -8.67
CA ILE A 111 -10.48 5.02 -9.62
C ILE A 111 -11.96 4.69 -9.42
N ILE A 112 -12.75 4.75 -10.49
CA ILE A 112 -14.18 4.37 -10.46
C ILE A 112 -14.42 3.43 -11.63
N PRO A 113 -14.31 2.10 -11.42
CA PRO A 113 -14.27 1.11 -12.51
C PRO A 113 -15.48 1.19 -13.44
N LYS A 114 -16.68 1.33 -12.89
CA LYS A 114 -17.94 1.34 -13.65
C LYS A 114 -17.98 2.40 -14.75
N ILE A 115 -17.36 3.55 -14.50
CA ILE A 115 -17.37 4.69 -15.41
C ILE A 115 -15.98 5.01 -16.00
N GLY A 116 -15.02 4.10 -15.81
CA GLY A 116 -13.69 4.19 -16.41
C GLY A 116 -12.81 5.33 -15.87
N VAL A 117 -13.09 5.85 -14.67
CA VAL A 117 -12.28 6.91 -14.08
C VAL A 117 -10.99 6.32 -13.52
N ASN A 118 -9.86 6.93 -13.86
CA ASN A 118 -8.54 6.69 -13.28
C ASN A 118 -7.70 7.98 -13.42
N GLN A 119 -7.79 8.88 -12.44
CA GLN A 119 -7.16 10.21 -12.51
C GLN A 119 -6.50 10.60 -11.19
N VAL A 120 -5.43 11.40 -11.25
CA VAL A 120 -4.81 12.02 -10.07
C VAL A 120 -5.74 13.09 -9.50
N VAL A 121 -5.92 13.07 -8.18
CA VAL A 121 -6.69 14.07 -7.43
C VAL A 121 -5.74 15.20 -7.02
N MET A 122 -6.10 16.42 -7.38
CA MET A 122 -5.40 17.64 -7.02
C MET A 122 -5.59 17.95 -5.52
N GLU A 123 -4.58 18.52 -4.88
CA GLU A 123 -4.60 18.84 -3.44
C GLU A 123 -5.66 19.86 -3.03
N ASN A 124 -6.21 20.61 -3.98
CA ASN A 124 -7.26 21.57 -3.77
C ASN A 124 -8.23 21.59 -4.96
N SER A 125 -9.37 22.25 -4.76
CA SER A 125 -10.45 22.39 -5.74
C SER A 125 -10.51 23.79 -6.38
N SER A 126 -9.37 24.49 -6.52
CA SER A 126 -9.33 25.80 -7.19
C SER A 126 -9.63 25.67 -8.70
N PRO A 127 -10.00 26.77 -9.39
CA PRO A 127 -10.29 26.71 -10.82
C PRO A 127 -9.06 26.28 -11.63
N GLU A 128 -7.85 26.65 -11.20
CA GLU A 128 -6.59 26.25 -11.81
C GLU A 128 -6.27 24.77 -11.57
N ALA A 129 -6.54 24.27 -10.37
CA ALA A 129 -6.34 22.86 -10.05
C ALA A 129 -7.29 21.97 -10.86
N LEU A 130 -8.57 22.34 -10.92
CA LEU A 130 -9.61 21.54 -11.60
C LEU A 130 -9.44 21.46 -13.13
N LYS A 131 -8.60 22.32 -13.74
CA LYS A 131 -8.16 22.17 -15.15
C LYS A 131 -7.35 20.90 -15.37
N ASN A 132 -6.71 20.39 -14.34
CA ASN A 132 -5.76 19.28 -14.41
C ASN A 132 -6.35 17.95 -13.93
N GLY A 133 -7.46 17.96 -13.21
CA GLY A 133 -8.06 16.74 -12.65
C GLY A 133 -9.16 17.02 -11.64
N PRO A 134 -9.75 15.96 -11.04
CA PRO A 134 -10.57 16.12 -9.84
C PRO A 134 -9.74 16.75 -8.71
N GLY A 135 -10.34 17.53 -7.82
CA GLY A 135 -9.65 18.25 -6.76
C GLY A 135 -10.29 18.06 -5.39
N HIS A 136 -9.47 17.89 -4.36
CA HIS A 136 -9.94 17.76 -2.97
C HIS A 136 -10.44 19.10 -2.43
N TYR A 137 -11.50 19.06 -1.63
CA TYR A 137 -11.95 20.24 -0.88
C TYR A 137 -11.03 20.47 0.33
N ALA A 138 -10.25 21.55 0.28
CA ALA A 138 -9.27 21.87 1.31
C ALA A 138 -9.91 21.94 2.71
N GLY A 139 -9.26 21.32 3.71
CA GLY A 139 -9.75 21.27 5.09
C GLY A 139 -10.74 20.14 5.40
N MET A 140 -11.17 19.37 4.39
CA MET A 140 -11.95 18.13 4.60
C MET A 140 -11.04 16.94 4.90
N ALA A 141 -11.64 15.81 5.32
CA ALA A 141 -10.90 14.60 5.69
C ALA A 141 -10.09 14.04 4.52
N ASN A 142 -8.97 13.37 4.81
CA ASN A 142 -8.21 12.62 3.81
C ASN A 142 -8.87 11.27 3.54
N PRO A 143 -8.43 10.55 2.49
CA PRO A 143 -8.90 9.19 2.24
C PRO A 143 -8.63 8.28 3.45
N GLY A 144 -9.66 7.54 3.87
CA GLY A 144 -9.62 6.62 5.02
C GLY A 144 -9.81 7.25 6.40
N ASP A 145 -9.64 8.56 6.55
CA ASP A 145 -9.85 9.23 7.83
C ASP A 145 -11.33 9.24 8.21
N LYS A 146 -11.63 9.18 9.52
CA LYS A 146 -12.99 9.46 10.02
C LYS A 146 -13.40 10.87 9.59
N GLY A 147 -14.60 11.00 9.04
CA GLY A 147 -15.05 12.24 8.41
C GLY A 147 -15.36 12.04 6.94
N ASN A 148 -15.60 13.15 6.25
CA ASN A 148 -16.01 13.15 4.87
C ASN A 148 -14.88 13.69 3.99
N CYS A 149 -14.38 12.86 3.08
CA CYS A 149 -13.39 13.23 2.07
C CYS A 149 -14.11 13.77 0.83
N GLY A 150 -14.09 15.07 0.65
CA GLY A 150 -14.80 15.72 -0.45
C GLY A 150 -13.90 15.92 -1.68
N ILE A 151 -14.39 15.54 -2.88
CA ILE A 151 -13.67 15.71 -4.14
C ILE A 151 -14.60 16.31 -5.20
N ALA A 152 -14.19 17.45 -5.76
CA ALA A 152 -14.86 18.11 -6.87
C ALA A 152 -14.29 17.67 -8.21
N GLY A 153 -15.12 17.60 -9.25
CA GLY A 153 -14.65 17.32 -10.59
C GLY A 153 -15.60 17.81 -11.67
N HIS A 154 -15.04 18.17 -12.83
CA HIS A 154 -15.85 18.67 -13.93
C HIS A 154 -16.69 17.56 -14.59
N ARG A 155 -17.93 17.91 -14.92
CA ARG A 155 -18.83 17.07 -15.71
C ARG A 155 -18.48 17.14 -17.21
N VAL A 156 -18.15 18.32 -17.73
CA VAL A 156 -18.09 18.57 -19.19
C VAL A 156 -16.85 19.35 -19.66
N THR A 157 -16.02 19.86 -18.77
CA THR A 157 -14.80 20.61 -19.16
C THR A 157 -13.51 19.88 -18.76
N TYR A 158 -12.41 20.26 -19.40
CA TYR A 158 -11.05 19.77 -19.11
C TYR A 158 -10.94 18.24 -19.16
N THR A 159 -10.45 17.61 -18.08
CA THR A 159 -10.31 16.14 -17.99
C THR A 159 -11.63 15.41 -17.70
N ARG A 160 -12.72 16.15 -17.45
CA ARG A 160 -14.10 15.66 -17.28
C ARG A 160 -14.24 14.41 -16.40
N PRO A 161 -13.59 14.33 -15.23
CA PRO A 161 -13.50 13.08 -14.46
C PRO A 161 -14.87 12.53 -14.05
N PHE A 162 -15.88 13.40 -13.92
CA PHE A 162 -17.20 13.03 -13.43
C PHE A 162 -18.29 13.18 -14.51
N ASN A 163 -17.94 13.10 -15.79
CA ASN A 163 -18.91 13.20 -16.89
C ASN A 163 -20.07 12.21 -16.78
N ARG A 164 -19.75 10.99 -16.32
CA ARG A 164 -20.65 9.83 -16.22
C ARG A 164 -21.02 9.50 -14.77
N LEU A 165 -20.83 10.45 -13.85
CA LEU A 165 -21.03 10.20 -12.41
C LEU A 165 -22.50 9.82 -12.09
N ASP A 166 -23.44 10.23 -12.92
CA ASP A 166 -24.86 9.86 -12.87
C ASP A 166 -25.15 8.38 -13.19
N GLU A 167 -24.17 7.64 -13.70
CA GLU A 167 -24.31 6.21 -13.97
C GLU A 167 -23.97 5.33 -12.75
N LEU A 168 -23.52 5.93 -11.65
CA LEU A 168 -23.27 5.21 -10.40
C LEU A 168 -24.60 4.94 -9.67
N ASN A 169 -24.69 3.75 -9.08
CA ASN A 169 -25.78 3.25 -8.28
C ASN A 169 -25.27 2.85 -6.89
N GLN A 170 -26.19 2.67 -5.94
CA GLN A 170 -25.86 2.13 -4.63
C GLN A 170 -25.11 0.79 -4.76
N GLY A 171 -24.04 0.62 -3.98
CA GLY A 171 -23.18 -0.56 -3.96
C GLY A 171 -21.97 -0.49 -4.91
N ASP A 172 -21.97 0.42 -5.88
CA ASP A 172 -20.84 0.61 -6.78
C ASP A 172 -19.59 1.07 -6.05
N VAL A 173 -18.42 0.76 -6.62
CA VAL A 173 -17.13 0.97 -5.95
C VAL A 173 -16.48 2.27 -6.40
N ILE A 174 -16.03 3.06 -5.43
CA ILE A 174 -15.14 4.21 -5.59
C ILE A 174 -13.85 3.89 -4.86
N ILE A 175 -12.71 4.03 -5.52
CA ILE A 175 -11.40 3.71 -4.95
C ILE A 175 -10.55 4.96 -4.90
N LEU A 176 -10.02 5.28 -3.72
CA LEU A 176 -8.99 6.30 -3.57
C LEU A 176 -7.67 5.60 -3.25
N GLU A 177 -6.66 5.79 -4.10
CA GLU A 177 -5.36 5.17 -3.95
C GLU A 177 -4.32 6.26 -3.71
N THR A 178 -3.77 6.31 -2.50
CA THR A 178 -2.63 7.15 -2.16
C THR A 178 -1.34 6.43 -2.58
N VAL A 179 -0.18 7.00 -2.23
CA VAL A 179 1.09 6.27 -2.38
C VAL A 179 1.15 5.03 -1.46
N ASP A 180 0.32 5.01 -0.42
CA ASP A 180 0.45 4.07 0.68
C ASP A 180 -0.73 3.15 0.88
N TYR A 181 -1.92 3.57 0.51
CA TYR A 181 -3.13 2.83 0.82
C TYR A 181 -4.12 2.98 -0.32
N ARG A 182 -4.88 1.92 -0.54
CA ARG A 182 -6.04 1.84 -1.40
C ARG A 182 -7.26 1.74 -0.50
N TYR A 183 -8.10 2.75 -0.56
CA TYR A 183 -9.33 2.87 0.19
C TYR A 183 -10.49 2.56 -0.74
N GLU A 184 -11.26 1.52 -0.43
CA GLU A 184 -12.44 1.15 -1.21
C GLU A 184 -13.69 1.63 -0.49
N TYR A 185 -14.49 2.42 -1.21
CA TYR A 185 -15.76 2.95 -0.76
C TYR A 185 -16.89 2.32 -1.57
N ARG A 186 -18.03 2.05 -0.93
CA ARG A 186 -19.27 1.68 -1.62
C ARG A 186 -20.22 2.86 -1.64
N VAL A 187 -20.76 3.15 -2.82
CA VAL A 187 -21.77 4.19 -3.00
C VAL A 187 -22.99 3.86 -2.13
N GLU A 188 -23.38 4.80 -1.30
CA GLU A 188 -24.62 4.73 -0.51
C GLU A 188 -25.71 5.59 -1.15
N THR A 189 -25.34 6.78 -1.62
CA THR A 189 -26.31 7.80 -2.02
C THR A 189 -25.88 8.52 -3.28
N VAL A 190 -26.84 8.75 -4.18
CA VAL A 190 -26.69 9.60 -5.36
C VAL A 190 -27.79 10.65 -5.30
N ALA A 191 -27.42 11.93 -5.17
CA ALA A 191 -28.37 13.00 -4.93
C ALA A 191 -28.13 14.19 -5.86
N VAL A 192 -29.22 14.74 -6.39
CA VAL A 192 -29.21 16.06 -7.04
C VAL A 192 -29.57 17.10 -6.00
N VAL A 193 -28.69 18.07 -5.78
CA VAL A 193 -28.86 19.10 -4.75
C VAL A 193 -28.77 20.51 -5.34
N ASP A 194 -29.32 21.48 -4.62
CA ASP A 194 -29.10 22.90 -4.92
C ASP A 194 -27.60 23.23 -4.84
N PRO A 195 -27.04 24.07 -5.74
CA PRO A 195 -25.63 24.43 -5.69
C PRO A 195 -25.16 25.05 -4.38
N LYS A 196 -26.06 25.70 -3.62
CA LYS A 196 -25.78 26.27 -2.30
C LYS A 196 -25.87 25.26 -1.16
N ASN A 197 -26.42 24.08 -1.42
CA ASN A 197 -26.60 23.05 -0.41
C ASN A 197 -25.31 22.22 -0.22
N VAL A 198 -24.60 22.53 0.85
CA VAL A 198 -23.33 21.87 1.23
C VAL A 198 -23.51 20.78 2.29
N SER A 199 -24.74 20.44 2.65
CA SER A 199 -25.03 19.49 3.74
C SER A 199 -24.37 18.13 3.54
N THR A 200 -24.28 17.64 2.30
CA THR A 200 -23.64 16.36 1.96
C THR A 200 -22.11 16.39 2.08
N LEU A 201 -21.51 17.57 2.23
CA LEU A 201 -20.07 17.78 2.44
C LEU A 201 -19.72 17.96 3.93
N ARG A 202 -20.71 17.92 4.82
CA ARG A 202 -20.43 18.01 6.27
C ARG A 202 -19.62 16.79 6.73
N PRO A 203 -18.76 16.96 7.77
CA PRO A 203 -18.08 15.84 8.41
C PRO A 203 -19.06 14.79 8.92
N THR A 204 -18.63 13.54 8.87
CA THR A 204 -19.39 12.36 9.30
C THR A 204 -18.65 11.63 10.43
N SER A 205 -19.36 10.82 11.22
CA SER A 205 -18.74 9.94 12.22
C SER A 205 -17.93 8.82 11.56
N ASP A 206 -18.45 8.31 10.44
CA ASP A 206 -17.81 7.28 9.62
C ASP A 206 -16.92 7.89 8.56
N ALA A 207 -15.96 7.11 8.05
CA ALA A 207 -15.13 7.50 6.93
C ALA A 207 -15.96 7.44 5.63
N LYS A 208 -16.23 8.59 5.03
CA LYS A 208 -17.00 8.73 3.78
C LYS A 208 -16.20 9.45 2.70
N VAL A 209 -16.60 9.25 1.45
CA VAL A 209 -16.17 10.03 0.30
C VAL A 209 -17.39 10.69 -0.33
N THR A 210 -17.30 11.97 -0.68
CA THR A 210 -18.35 12.69 -1.41
C THR A 210 -17.79 13.29 -2.68
N LEU A 211 -18.25 12.82 -3.84
CA LEU A 211 -17.89 13.31 -5.16
C LEU A 211 -18.93 14.33 -5.64
N THR A 212 -18.50 15.49 -6.11
CA THR A 212 -19.41 16.56 -6.55
C THR A 212 -19.14 17.00 -7.99
N THR A 213 -20.20 17.27 -8.74
CA THR A 213 -20.09 17.80 -10.11
C THR A 213 -21.29 18.64 -10.54
N CYS A 214 -21.18 19.36 -11.65
CA CYS A 214 -22.27 20.16 -12.23
C CYS A 214 -23.40 19.28 -12.81
N ASN A 215 -24.65 19.69 -12.60
CA ASN A 215 -25.80 19.00 -13.15
C ASN A 215 -26.90 19.97 -13.63
N PRO A 216 -27.59 19.68 -14.75
CA PRO A 216 -27.31 18.64 -15.77
C PRO A 216 -26.05 18.93 -16.61
N LYS A 217 -25.67 18.05 -17.54
CA LYS A 217 -24.56 18.33 -18.48
C LYS A 217 -24.78 19.69 -19.17
N TYR A 218 -23.70 20.45 -19.36
CA TYR A 218 -23.70 21.82 -19.93
C TYR A 218 -24.40 22.89 -19.07
N SER A 219 -24.82 22.57 -17.84
CA SER A 219 -25.43 23.52 -16.90
C SER A 219 -24.85 23.37 -15.49
N ALA A 220 -24.83 24.47 -14.73
CA ALA A 220 -24.47 24.47 -13.32
C ALA A 220 -25.68 24.74 -12.41
N LYS A 221 -26.90 24.50 -12.90
CA LYS A 221 -28.16 24.77 -12.19
C LYS A 221 -28.29 24.01 -10.88
N THR A 222 -27.78 22.78 -10.84
CA THR A 222 -27.77 21.89 -9.68
C THR A 222 -26.42 21.21 -9.55
N ARG A 223 -26.19 20.53 -8.44
CA ARG A 223 -25.04 19.64 -8.25
C ARG A 223 -25.51 18.19 -8.21
N LEU A 224 -24.70 17.31 -8.77
CA LEU A 224 -24.82 15.89 -8.58
C LEU A 224 -23.76 15.46 -7.57
N ASN A 225 -24.21 14.90 -6.45
CA ASN A 225 -23.37 14.44 -5.37
C ASN A 225 -23.50 12.93 -5.23
N VAL A 226 -22.37 12.23 -5.21
CA VAL A 226 -22.30 10.79 -4.92
C VAL A 226 -21.54 10.60 -3.62
N GLN A 227 -22.18 9.99 -2.64
CA GLN A 227 -21.56 9.67 -1.36
C GLN A 227 -21.33 8.16 -1.26
N GLY A 228 -20.14 7.78 -0.81
CA GLY A 228 -19.81 6.40 -0.47
C GLY A 228 -19.24 6.28 0.94
N VAL A 229 -19.45 5.12 1.55
CA VAL A 229 -18.89 4.73 2.84
C VAL A 229 -17.68 3.85 2.65
N LEU A 230 -16.65 4.04 3.46
CA LEU A 230 -15.45 3.20 3.43
C LEU A 230 -15.83 1.77 3.84
N VAL A 231 -15.46 0.80 3.00
CA VAL A 231 -15.70 -0.62 3.28
C VAL A 231 -14.41 -1.42 3.43
N ASP A 232 -13.30 -0.93 2.88
CA ASP A 232 -12.01 -1.61 2.97
C ASP A 232 -10.84 -0.63 2.86
N THR A 233 -9.73 -0.95 3.51
CA THR A 233 -8.46 -0.22 3.44
C THR A 233 -7.32 -1.20 3.27
N LYS A 234 -6.67 -1.15 2.10
CA LYS A 234 -5.61 -2.06 1.68
C LYS A 234 -4.28 -1.31 1.58
N PRO A 235 -3.21 -1.69 2.29
CA PRO A 235 -1.90 -1.11 2.05
C PRO A 235 -1.39 -1.49 0.65
N LEU A 236 -0.68 -0.57 -0.02
CA LEU A 236 -0.04 -0.83 -1.31
C LEU A 236 1.37 -1.40 -1.16
N LYS A 237 1.85 -2.15 -2.16
CA LYS A 237 3.21 -2.73 -2.13
C LYS A 237 4.32 -1.69 -1.87
N THR A 238 4.13 -0.45 -2.31
CA THR A 238 5.07 0.67 -2.16
C THR A 238 5.12 1.24 -0.74
N SER A 239 3.99 1.31 -0.02
CA SER A 239 3.98 1.65 1.42
C SER A 239 4.59 0.56 2.24
N ILE A 240 4.35 -0.71 1.91
CA ILE A 240 4.94 -1.82 2.66
C ILE A 240 6.47 -1.74 2.56
N VAL A 241 7.04 -1.53 1.36
CA VAL A 241 8.48 -1.30 1.19
C VAL A 241 8.98 -0.01 1.88
N ARG A 242 8.17 1.06 1.92
CA ARG A 242 8.54 2.33 2.57
C ARG A 242 8.50 2.23 4.09
N VAL A 243 7.41 1.72 4.66
CA VAL A 243 7.23 1.43 6.09
C VAL A 243 8.31 0.48 6.54
N VAL A 244 8.61 -0.59 5.79
CA VAL A 244 9.72 -1.50 6.07
C VAL A 244 11.07 -0.76 6.03
N LYS A 245 11.40 0.02 4.99
CA LYS A 245 12.66 0.81 4.94
C LYS A 245 12.76 1.90 6.02
N GLN A 246 11.64 2.43 6.50
CA GLN A 246 11.57 3.54 7.45
C GLN A 246 11.47 3.04 8.90
N LEU A 247 10.94 1.83 9.12
CA LEU A 247 11.08 1.04 10.35
C LEU A 247 12.53 0.56 10.55
N PHE A 248 13.28 0.36 9.45
CA PHE A 248 14.73 0.13 9.47
C PHE A 248 15.59 1.42 9.52
N LYS A 249 14.97 2.61 9.60
CA LYS A 249 15.62 3.76 10.24
C LYS A 249 15.24 3.68 11.70
N GLU A 250 16.14 3.14 12.52
CA GLU A 250 15.93 3.14 13.97
C GLU A 250 15.53 4.55 14.44
N PRO A 251 14.48 4.69 15.28
CA PRO A 251 14.38 5.89 16.08
C PRO A 251 15.66 5.93 16.93
N GLU A 252 16.40 7.05 16.90
CA GLU A 252 17.50 7.29 17.84
C GLU A 252 16.98 7.07 19.27
N GLN A 253 17.14 5.85 19.78
CA GLN A 253 16.99 5.59 21.18
C GLN A 253 18.22 6.22 21.81
N LYS A 254 18.02 7.38 22.43
CA LYS A 254 18.95 7.87 23.45
C LYS A 254 19.08 6.80 24.53
N LYS A 255 20.09 5.95 24.42
CA LYS A 255 20.61 5.13 25.50
C LYS A 255 22.08 5.44 25.70
N LYS A 256 22.42 5.57 26.98
CA LYS A 256 23.71 5.98 27.54
C LYS A 256 24.89 5.22 26.96
N PRO A 257 26.08 5.82 26.94
CA PRO A 257 27.23 5.30 26.23
C PRO A 257 27.76 4.06 26.93
N VAL A 258 27.93 2.98 26.16
CA VAL A 258 28.84 1.88 26.49
C VAL A 258 29.56 1.57 25.18
N GLY A 259 30.90 1.56 25.26
CA GLY A 259 31.91 1.12 24.29
C GLY A 259 31.51 1.00 22.81
N ASP A 260 32.18 1.80 21.97
CA ASP A 260 32.09 1.84 20.52
C ASP A 260 30.72 2.22 19.90
N LYS A 261 30.80 3.02 18.84
CA LYS A 261 29.63 3.44 18.07
C LYS A 261 28.96 2.19 17.50
N PRO A 262 27.63 1.99 17.67
CA PRO A 262 26.96 0.82 17.10
C PRO A 262 27.11 0.84 15.57
N LYS A 263 27.52 -0.32 15.01
CA LYS A 263 27.72 -0.51 13.57
C LYS A 263 26.42 -0.28 12.82
N THR A 264 26.51 0.40 11.68
CA THR A 264 25.40 0.56 10.74
C THR A 264 25.05 -0.78 10.07
N TYR A 265 23.83 -0.90 9.55
CA TYR A 265 23.41 -2.09 8.79
C TYR A 265 24.35 -2.39 7.60
N ALA A 266 24.83 -1.34 6.91
CA ALA A 266 25.76 -1.50 5.79
C ALA A 266 27.11 -2.08 6.25
N GLU A 267 27.61 -1.64 7.40
CA GLU A 267 28.82 -2.19 8.01
C GLU A 267 28.60 -3.64 8.45
N LEU A 268 27.48 -3.96 9.09
CA LEU A 268 27.15 -5.34 9.49
C LEU A 268 27.05 -6.29 8.28
N VAL A 269 26.47 -5.84 7.17
CA VAL A 269 26.41 -6.64 5.93
C VAL A 269 27.79 -6.80 5.30
N ALA A 270 28.64 -5.77 5.35
CA ALA A 270 30.02 -5.85 4.89
C ALA A 270 30.84 -6.83 5.75
N ASP A 271 30.68 -6.77 7.07
CA ASP A 271 31.30 -7.68 8.03
C ASP A 271 30.86 -9.14 7.78
N LEU A 272 29.56 -9.38 7.63
CA LEU A 272 29.05 -10.72 7.33
C LEU A 272 29.62 -11.24 6.00
N LYS A 273 29.71 -10.39 4.97
CA LYS A 273 30.29 -10.76 3.68
C LYS A 273 31.76 -11.13 3.82
N ALA A 274 32.53 -10.36 4.58
CA ALA A 274 33.94 -10.63 4.84
C ALA A 274 34.11 -11.94 5.65
N ALA A 275 33.32 -12.12 6.71
CA ALA A 275 33.35 -13.31 7.55
C ALA A 275 32.95 -14.59 6.80
N ARG A 276 31.90 -14.53 5.96
CA ARG A 276 31.54 -15.62 5.04
C ARG A 276 32.72 -16.03 4.17
N LYS A 277 33.37 -15.06 3.54
CA LYS A 277 34.53 -15.30 2.67
C LYS A 277 35.67 -15.97 3.45
N ALA A 278 36.06 -15.39 4.60
CA ALA A 278 37.13 -15.92 5.44
C ALA A 278 36.85 -17.36 5.89
N SER A 279 35.61 -17.66 6.31
CA SER A 279 35.20 -19.01 6.74
C SER A 279 35.19 -20.07 5.64
N VAL A 280 35.18 -19.65 4.37
CA VAL A 280 35.29 -20.55 3.22
C VAL A 280 36.74 -20.74 2.80
N GLU A 281 37.55 -19.68 2.90
CA GLU A 281 38.99 -19.74 2.59
C GLU A 281 39.76 -20.58 3.61
N ASP A 282 39.40 -20.49 4.90
CA ASP A 282 39.97 -21.31 5.96
C ASP A 282 38.88 -21.92 6.86
N PRO A 283 38.32 -23.09 6.50
CA PRO A 283 37.29 -23.77 7.28
C PRO A 283 37.77 -24.30 8.65
N ALA A 284 39.07 -24.30 8.94
CA ALA A 284 39.61 -24.70 10.23
C ALA A 284 39.82 -23.51 11.18
N ASN A 285 39.66 -22.27 10.68
CA ASN A 285 39.80 -21.07 11.49
C ASN A 285 38.51 -20.76 12.26
N ILE A 286 38.53 -21.03 13.57
CA ILE A 286 37.40 -20.75 14.47
C ILE A 286 36.99 -19.28 14.49
N GLU A 287 37.94 -18.33 14.43
CA GLU A 287 37.66 -16.89 14.50
C GLU A 287 36.80 -16.42 13.33
N SER A 288 37.01 -17.01 12.14
CA SER A 288 36.23 -16.71 10.94
C SER A 288 34.78 -17.19 11.05
N HIS A 289 34.56 -18.36 11.65
CA HIS A 289 33.23 -18.90 11.94
C HIS A 289 32.53 -18.11 13.05
N MET A 290 33.27 -17.68 14.08
CA MET A 290 32.72 -16.85 15.16
C MET A 290 32.32 -15.46 14.67
N SER A 291 33.17 -14.81 13.88
CA SER A 291 32.84 -13.54 13.22
C SER A 291 31.58 -13.66 12.35
N ARG A 292 31.41 -14.81 11.67
CA ARG A 292 30.22 -15.09 10.87
C ARG A 292 28.98 -15.27 11.75
N ALA A 293 29.11 -15.96 12.89
CA ALA A 293 28.04 -16.16 13.86
C ALA A 293 27.56 -14.84 14.47
N GLU A 294 28.49 -13.98 14.90
CA GLU A 294 28.21 -12.67 15.49
C GLU A 294 27.52 -11.73 14.51
N ALA A 295 28.07 -11.59 13.30
CA ALA A 295 27.48 -10.74 12.27
C ALA A 295 26.08 -11.25 11.88
N SER A 296 25.89 -12.57 11.82
CA SER A 296 24.59 -13.17 11.56
C SER A 296 23.59 -12.93 12.69
N LEU A 297 24.02 -13.01 13.97
CA LEU A 297 23.18 -12.70 15.13
C LEU A 297 22.72 -11.23 15.12
N ALA A 298 23.64 -10.31 14.81
CA ALA A 298 23.35 -8.89 14.70
C ALA A 298 22.34 -8.58 13.58
N LEU A 299 22.34 -9.37 12.50
CA LEU A 299 21.42 -9.25 11.37
C LEU A 299 20.16 -10.13 11.50
N SER A 300 19.96 -10.81 12.64
CA SER A 300 18.87 -11.76 12.88
C SER A 300 18.80 -12.92 11.87
N LEU A 301 19.94 -13.34 11.33
CA LEU A 301 20.07 -14.50 10.44
C LEU A 301 20.37 -15.77 11.27
N TYR A 302 19.35 -16.27 11.98
CA TYR A 302 19.56 -17.26 13.03
C TYR A 302 20.02 -18.64 12.52
N ASP A 303 19.52 -19.10 11.37
CA ASP A 303 19.96 -20.37 10.80
C ASP A 303 21.45 -20.35 10.45
N GLU A 304 21.91 -19.29 9.78
CA GLU A 304 23.32 -19.11 9.44
C GLU A 304 24.19 -18.92 10.68
N MET A 305 23.69 -18.20 11.67
CA MET A 305 24.35 -18.08 12.97
C MET A 305 24.55 -19.45 13.62
N LEU A 306 23.51 -20.29 13.68
CA LEU A 306 23.60 -21.62 14.27
C LEU A 306 24.50 -22.56 13.44
N GLU A 307 24.51 -22.44 12.11
CA GLU A 307 25.47 -23.16 11.26
C GLU A 307 26.91 -22.75 11.52
N ALA A 308 27.17 -21.46 11.67
CA ALA A 308 28.49 -20.92 12.01
C ALA A 308 28.96 -21.39 13.40
N ILE A 309 28.07 -21.39 14.40
CA ILE A 309 28.34 -21.94 15.73
C ILE A 309 28.69 -23.43 15.64
N ARG A 310 27.90 -24.24 14.92
CA ARG A 310 28.18 -25.68 14.78
C ARG A 310 29.55 -25.96 14.15
N ALA A 311 29.94 -25.16 13.15
CA ALA A 311 31.26 -25.25 12.54
C ALA A 311 32.38 -24.91 13.55
N ALA A 312 32.21 -23.83 14.32
CA ALA A 312 33.13 -23.45 15.38
C ALA A 312 33.23 -24.51 16.49
N GLU A 313 32.10 -25.11 16.90
CA GLU A 313 32.06 -26.18 17.89
C GLU A 313 32.78 -27.44 17.41
N PHE A 314 32.71 -27.76 16.11
CA PHE A 314 33.43 -28.89 15.55
C PHE A 314 34.96 -28.71 15.66
N ILE A 315 35.45 -27.48 15.55
CA ILE A 315 36.87 -27.14 15.68
C ILE A 315 37.30 -27.11 17.16
N ASN A 316 36.59 -26.35 18.00
CA ASN A 316 36.87 -26.24 19.43
C ASN A 316 35.58 -26.05 20.25
N PRO A 317 35.03 -27.14 20.83
CA PRO A 317 33.77 -27.10 21.58
C PRO A 317 33.81 -26.24 22.86
N LYS A 318 34.99 -25.90 23.38
CA LYS A 318 35.17 -25.20 24.66
C LYS A 318 35.61 -23.74 24.49
N SER A 319 35.49 -23.17 23.28
CA SER A 319 35.82 -21.75 23.07
C SER A 319 34.89 -20.85 23.90
N ALA A 320 35.47 -19.86 24.58
CA ALA A 320 34.72 -18.85 25.33
C ALA A 320 33.83 -18.01 24.41
N ASP A 321 34.32 -17.72 23.19
CA ASP A 321 33.61 -16.91 22.19
C ASP A 321 32.29 -17.59 21.76
N ILE A 322 32.28 -18.93 21.66
CA ILE A 322 31.05 -19.70 21.36
C ILE A 322 30.01 -19.50 22.46
N ALA A 323 30.44 -19.52 23.73
CA ALA A 323 29.55 -19.33 24.87
C ALA A 323 28.94 -17.93 24.87
N GLU A 324 29.74 -16.91 24.55
CA GLU A 324 29.29 -15.51 24.48
C GLU A 324 28.19 -15.31 23.43
N VAL A 325 28.39 -15.79 22.19
CA VAL A 325 27.37 -15.67 21.12
C VAL A 325 26.07 -16.40 21.50
N LYS A 326 26.18 -17.59 22.10
CA LYS A 326 25.02 -18.35 22.58
C LYS A 326 24.28 -17.63 23.69
N GLU A 327 25.00 -17.02 24.64
CA GLU A 327 24.40 -16.24 25.71
C GLU A 327 23.67 -15.02 25.14
N GLY A 328 24.29 -14.30 24.20
CA GLY A 328 23.66 -13.19 23.49
C GLY A 328 22.37 -13.59 22.78
N PHE A 329 22.38 -14.72 22.07
CA PHE A 329 21.18 -15.27 21.42
C PHE A 329 20.08 -15.67 22.42
N ALA A 330 20.45 -16.34 23.52
CA ALA A 330 19.51 -16.72 24.57
C ALA A 330 18.90 -15.50 25.27
N ALA A 331 19.71 -14.47 25.55
CA ALA A 331 19.24 -13.22 26.13
C ALA A 331 18.27 -12.48 25.20
N LYS A 332 18.54 -12.48 23.88
CA LYS A 332 17.65 -11.91 22.87
C LYS A 332 16.31 -12.65 22.85
N ARG A 333 16.33 -13.98 22.78
CA ARG A 333 15.11 -14.82 22.85
C ARG A 333 14.29 -14.50 24.10
N LYS A 334 14.93 -14.48 25.28
CA LYS A 334 14.26 -14.19 26.55
C LYS A 334 13.62 -12.80 26.55
N ARG A 335 14.33 -11.76 26.10
CA ARG A 335 13.78 -10.40 26.02
C ARG A 335 12.56 -10.31 25.10
N LEU A 336 12.57 -11.03 23.98
CA LEU A 336 11.42 -11.07 23.07
C LEU A 336 10.24 -11.83 23.69
N GLN A 337 10.49 -12.96 24.35
CA GLN A 337 9.47 -13.71 25.08
C GLN A 337 8.82 -12.86 26.18
N ASP A 338 9.62 -12.19 27.02
CA ASP A 338 9.11 -11.34 28.10
C ASP A 338 8.20 -10.23 27.56
N ARG A 339 8.52 -9.69 26.38
CA ARG A 339 7.68 -8.69 25.70
C ARG A 339 6.36 -9.28 25.25
N VAL A 340 6.38 -10.46 24.62
CA VAL A 340 5.17 -11.16 24.18
C VAL A 340 4.28 -11.49 25.39
N ASP A 341 4.85 -12.05 26.45
CA ASP A 341 4.12 -12.40 27.68
C ASP A 341 3.52 -11.17 28.35
N ALA A 342 4.25 -10.06 28.41
CA ALA A 342 3.75 -8.79 28.94
C ALA A 342 2.55 -8.26 28.14
N ARG A 343 2.52 -8.48 26.82
CA ARG A 343 1.37 -8.11 25.98
C ARG A 343 0.17 -9.03 26.22
N LEU A 344 0.41 -10.33 26.41
CA LEU A 344 -0.65 -11.31 26.69
C LEU A 344 -1.27 -11.09 28.08
N LYS A 345 -0.51 -10.61 29.06
CA LYS A 345 -1.06 -10.24 30.37
C LYS A 345 -1.96 -9.00 30.32
N ASN A 346 -1.77 -8.13 29.32
CA ASN A 346 -2.48 -6.85 29.18
C ASN A 346 -3.51 -6.88 28.03
N ILE A 347 -4.16 -8.03 27.79
CA ILE A 347 -5.24 -8.18 26.80
C ILE A 347 -6.45 -7.36 27.27
N GLY A 348 -6.53 -6.10 26.82
CA GLY A 348 -7.56 -5.13 27.21
C GLY A 348 -7.08 -3.68 27.16
N ALA A 349 -5.77 -3.45 27.23
CA ALA A 349 -5.20 -2.13 26.93
C ALA A 349 -5.05 -1.98 25.41
N SER A 350 -5.45 -0.83 24.87
CA SER A 350 -5.34 -0.39 23.47
C SER A 350 -3.86 -0.21 22.98
N GLY A 351 -2.96 -1.12 23.37
CA GLY A 351 -1.57 -1.14 22.94
C GLY A 351 -1.39 -2.03 21.72
N SER A 352 -1.20 -1.42 20.55
CA SER A 352 -0.65 -2.11 19.38
C SER A 352 0.73 -2.65 19.74
N MET A 353 0.90 -3.97 19.72
CA MET A 353 2.23 -4.56 19.78
C MET A 353 2.73 -4.68 18.34
N ASP A 354 4.02 -4.40 18.14
CA ASP A 354 4.65 -4.55 16.84
C ASP A 354 4.64 -6.04 16.42
N PRO A 355 3.98 -6.41 15.30
CA PRO A 355 3.95 -7.78 14.79
C PRO A 355 5.35 -8.37 14.56
N MET A 356 6.37 -7.52 14.36
CA MET A 356 7.75 -7.94 14.20
C MET A 356 8.30 -8.69 15.40
N VAL A 357 7.81 -8.42 16.60
CA VAL A 357 8.25 -9.11 17.82
C VAL A 357 7.88 -10.59 17.77
N PHE A 358 6.68 -10.89 17.27
CA PHE A 358 6.18 -12.26 17.13
C PHE A 358 6.88 -12.98 15.97
N LEU A 359 7.10 -12.29 14.85
CA LEU A 359 7.88 -12.82 13.74
C LEU A 359 9.29 -13.18 14.17
N GLU A 360 10.01 -12.25 14.81
CA GLU A 360 11.39 -12.47 15.25
C GLU A 360 11.48 -13.58 16.31
N LEU A 361 10.56 -13.61 17.28
CA LEU A 361 10.52 -14.69 18.27
C LEU A 361 10.18 -16.05 17.63
N GLY A 362 9.21 -16.07 16.71
CA GLY A 362 8.86 -17.26 15.93
C GLY A 362 10.04 -17.79 15.13
N ASP A 363 10.79 -16.92 14.46
CA ASP A 363 11.98 -17.28 13.68
C ASP A 363 13.08 -17.87 14.57
N ILE A 364 13.25 -17.35 15.78
CA ILE A 364 14.15 -17.93 16.78
C ILE A 364 13.72 -19.35 17.16
N HIS A 365 12.42 -19.57 17.39
CA HIS A 365 11.89 -20.91 17.68
C HIS A 365 12.05 -21.85 16.48
N MET A 366 11.81 -21.38 15.26
CA MET A 366 12.04 -22.14 14.02
C MET A 366 13.50 -22.56 13.87
N ALA A 367 14.45 -21.62 14.06
CA ALA A 367 15.88 -21.88 13.94
C ALA A 367 16.39 -22.86 15.01
N THR A 368 15.83 -22.80 16.21
CA THR A 368 16.18 -23.71 17.32
C THR A 368 15.47 -25.07 17.25
N GLY A 369 14.57 -25.27 16.28
CA GLY A 369 13.80 -26.50 16.11
C GLY A 369 12.62 -26.65 17.06
N ASP A 370 12.30 -25.62 17.85
CA ASP A 370 11.14 -25.59 18.74
C ASP A 370 9.88 -25.14 17.98
N TYR A 371 9.49 -25.94 16.97
CA TYR A 371 8.39 -25.61 16.08
C TYR A 371 7.04 -25.52 16.82
N GLY A 372 6.88 -26.23 17.94
CA GLY A 372 5.68 -26.17 18.77
C GLY A 372 5.47 -24.79 19.41
N SER A 373 6.54 -24.18 19.93
CA SER A 373 6.48 -22.80 20.41
C SER A 373 6.35 -21.80 19.26
N ALA A 374 7.01 -22.06 18.11
CA ALA A 374 6.85 -21.23 16.92
C ALA A 374 5.38 -21.13 16.48
N VAL A 375 4.65 -22.26 16.42
CA VAL A 375 3.22 -22.29 16.11
C VAL A 375 2.43 -21.41 17.07
N LYS A 376 2.65 -21.52 18.39
CA LYS A 376 1.92 -20.71 19.39
C LYS A 376 2.15 -19.21 19.21
N VAL A 377 3.38 -18.81 18.88
CA VAL A 377 3.72 -17.40 18.61
C VAL A 377 3.08 -16.94 17.30
N TYR A 378 3.10 -17.76 16.25
CA TYR A 378 2.47 -17.44 14.98
C TYR A 378 0.93 -17.48 15.04
N ASP A 379 0.32 -18.27 15.94
CA ASP A 379 -1.13 -18.21 16.22
C ASP A 379 -1.53 -16.81 16.68
N GLN A 380 -0.76 -16.23 17.59
CA GLN A 380 -0.97 -14.86 18.07
C GLN A 380 -0.76 -13.83 16.94
N LEU A 381 0.16 -14.10 16.04
CA LEU A 381 0.37 -13.29 14.84
C LEU A 381 -0.83 -13.36 13.89
N VAL A 382 -1.43 -14.53 13.69
CA VAL A 382 -2.65 -14.71 12.90
C VAL A 382 -3.84 -14.01 13.54
N GLU A 383 -3.99 -14.06 14.87
CA GLU A 383 -5.04 -13.31 15.57
C GLU A 383 -4.87 -11.79 15.41
N MET A 384 -3.62 -11.31 15.45
CA MET A 384 -3.31 -9.89 15.29
C MET A 384 -3.49 -9.43 13.84
N MET A 385 -3.17 -10.30 12.88
CA MET A 385 -3.09 -9.98 11.46
C MET A 385 -3.78 -11.07 10.60
N PRO A 386 -5.11 -11.27 10.75
CA PRO A 386 -5.83 -12.39 10.14
C PRO A 386 -5.96 -12.32 8.61
N HIS A 387 -5.47 -11.24 7.98
CA HIS A 387 -5.55 -11.02 6.54
C HIS A 387 -4.18 -10.81 5.91
N THR A 388 -3.17 -11.54 6.42
CA THR A 388 -1.77 -11.37 6.01
C THR A 388 -1.15 -12.69 5.60
N VAL A 389 -0.41 -12.70 4.49
CA VAL A 389 0.21 -13.91 3.92
C VAL A 389 1.20 -14.49 4.92
N GLU A 390 1.98 -13.63 5.56
CA GLU A 390 3.06 -13.98 6.48
C GLU A 390 2.55 -14.74 7.68
N ALA A 391 1.47 -14.28 8.31
CA ALA A 391 0.95 -14.93 9.51
C ALA A 391 0.59 -16.41 9.24
N TYR A 392 -0.05 -16.68 8.10
CA TYR A 392 -0.38 -18.05 7.70
C TYR A 392 0.85 -18.81 7.15
N TYR A 393 1.70 -18.18 6.35
CA TYR A 393 2.88 -18.83 5.78
C TYR A 393 3.87 -19.30 6.84
N TYR A 394 4.19 -18.45 7.83
CA TYR A 394 5.14 -18.81 8.88
C TYR A 394 4.59 -19.90 9.80
N ARG A 395 3.29 -19.86 10.11
CA ARG A 395 2.64 -20.95 10.84
C ARG A 395 2.61 -22.25 10.03
N ALA A 396 2.30 -22.17 8.73
CA ALA A 396 2.38 -23.31 7.83
C ALA A 396 3.77 -23.91 7.78
N ALA A 397 4.82 -23.08 7.69
CA ALA A 397 6.21 -23.54 7.71
C ALA A 397 6.56 -24.25 9.03
N ALA A 398 6.04 -23.77 10.16
CA ALA A 398 6.21 -24.46 11.43
C ALA A 398 5.50 -25.84 11.43
N TYR A 399 4.27 -25.93 10.91
CA TYR A 399 3.57 -27.20 10.78
C TYR A 399 4.27 -28.19 9.83
N ASP A 400 4.75 -27.70 8.69
CA ASP A 400 5.51 -28.47 7.71
C ASP A 400 6.76 -29.09 8.36
N ARG A 401 7.51 -28.30 9.14
CA ARG A 401 8.67 -28.78 9.90
C ARG A 401 8.33 -29.76 11.01
N MET A 402 7.06 -29.81 11.44
CA MET A 402 6.54 -30.82 12.38
C MET A 402 5.98 -32.07 11.68
N GLY A 403 5.98 -32.14 10.34
CA GLY A 403 5.33 -33.22 9.58
C GLY A 403 3.79 -33.17 9.65
N ARG A 404 3.23 -32.00 9.96
CA ARG A 404 1.78 -31.75 10.04
C ARG A 404 1.26 -31.24 8.71
N ASP A 405 1.35 -32.10 7.71
CA ASP A 405 1.15 -31.74 6.30
C ASP A 405 -0.24 -31.19 6.00
N GLU A 406 -1.28 -31.74 6.61
CA GLU A 406 -2.66 -31.26 6.43
C GLU A 406 -2.81 -29.81 6.92
N GLN A 407 -2.33 -29.52 8.14
CA GLN A 407 -2.37 -28.16 8.69
C GLN A 407 -1.47 -27.21 7.90
N ALA A 408 -0.28 -27.66 7.49
CA ALA A 408 0.64 -26.87 6.68
C ALA A 408 0.02 -26.49 5.33
N ILE A 409 -0.56 -27.44 4.60
CA ILE A 409 -1.23 -27.18 3.33
C ILE A 409 -2.43 -26.24 3.52
N ALA A 410 -3.22 -26.43 4.58
CA ALA A 410 -4.35 -25.55 4.87
C ALA A 410 -3.91 -24.10 5.05
N ASP A 411 -2.88 -23.85 5.86
CA ASP A 411 -2.36 -22.50 6.08
C ASP A 411 -1.62 -21.95 4.86
N TYR A 412 -0.87 -22.76 4.11
CA TYR A 412 -0.27 -22.32 2.85
C TYR A 412 -1.35 -21.92 1.84
N ARG A 413 -2.46 -22.66 1.73
CA ARG A 413 -3.60 -22.27 0.90
C ARG A 413 -4.23 -20.98 1.39
N GLN A 414 -4.34 -20.79 2.70
CA GLN A 414 -4.86 -19.56 3.27
C GLN A 414 -3.93 -18.37 2.96
N ALA A 415 -2.62 -18.56 3.00
CA ALA A 415 -1.65 -17.57 2.53
C ALA A 415 -1.87 -17.25 1.04
N LEU A 416 -2.17 -18.26 0.21
CA LEU A 416 -2.47 -18.09 -1.21
C LEU A 416 -3.82 -17.42 -1.51
N VAL A 417 -4.79 -17.46 -0.58
CA VAL A 417 -6.02 -16.66 -0.69
C VAL A 417 -5.69 -15.17 -0.69
N TYR A 418 -4.69 -14.76 0.09
CA TYR A 418 -4.24 -13.38 0.15
C TYR A 418 -3.22 -13.08 -0.95
N ASP A 419 -2.28 -14.00 -1.22
CA ASP A 419 -1.33 -13.93 -2.34
C ASP A 419 -1.38 -15.17 -3.24
N PRO A 420 -2.19 -15.15 -4.32
CA PRO A 420 -2.26 -16.27 -5.25
C PRO A 420 -0.95 -16.60 -5.99
N GLY A 421 0.03 -15.68 -6.00
CA GLY A 421 1.33 -15.85 -6.62
C GLY A 421 2.49 -15.94 -5.63
N TYR A 422 2.22 -16.32 -4.38
CA TYR A 422 3.24 -16.53 -3.36
C TYR A 422 4.00 -17.81 -3.69
N GLN A 423 5.18 -17.65 -4.28
CA GLN A 423 5.90 -18.76 -4.92
C GLN A 423 6.34 -19.78 -3.87
N GLU A 424 6.72 -19.30 -2.68
CA GLU A 424 7.21 -20.09 -1.57
C GLU A 424 6.12 -21.02 -1.02
N ALA A 425 4.87 -20.54 -0.87
CA ALA A 425 3.75 -21.40 -0.48
C ALA A 425 3.36 -22.39 -1.59
N LEU A 426 3.37 -21.95 -2.85
CA LEU A 426 3.11 -22.86 -3.99
C LEU A 426 4.14 -24.00 -4.04
N GLN A 427 5.42 -23.67 -3.89
CA GLN A 427 6.51 -24.64 -3.86
C GLN A 427 6.43 -25.57 -2.65
N ALA A 428 6.08 -25.04 -1.47
CA ALA A 428 5.91 -25.86 -0.26
C ALA A 428 4.77 -26.86 -0.41
N ILE A 429 3.61 -26.44 -0.93
CA ILE A 429 2.46 -27.33 -1.20
C ILE A 429 2.85 -28.40 -2.23
N ASP A 430 3.51 -28.02 -3.34
CA ASP A 430 3.94 -28.98 -4.36
C ASP A 430 4.92 -30.02 -3.79
N ARG A 431 5.86 -29.58 -2.94
CA ARG A 431 6.80 -30.47 -2.24
C ARG A 431 6.08 -31.45 -1.31
N ILE A 432 5.17 -30.97 -0.47
CA ILE A 432 4.42 -31.83 0.47
C ILE A 432 3.59 -32.87 -0.30
N ASN A 433 2.88 -32.43 -1.36
CA ASN A 433 2.06 -33.33 -2.17
C ASN A 433 2.87 -34.37 -2.96
N LYS A 434 4.11 -34.05 -3.35
CA LYS A 434 5.02 -35.00 -4.00
C LYS A 434 5.60 -36.00 -3.01
N GLY A 435 6.01 -35.55 -1.81
CA GLY A 435 6.47 -36.43 -0.74
C GLY A 435 5.42 -37.49 -0.36
N ASN A 436 4.16 -37.09 -0.24
CA ASN A 436 3.05 -38.02 0.04
C ASN A 436 2.74 -38.99 -1.10
N LYS A 437 3.19 -38.75 -2.34
CA LYS A 437 3.01 -39.69 -3.45
C LYS A 437 4.09 -40.76 -3.50
N ASP A 438 5.28 -40.46 -2.98
CA ASP A 438 6.41 -41.40 -2.98
C ASP A 438 6.33 -42.36 -1.76
N ASP A 439 5.71 -41.93 -0.65
CA ASP A 439 5.48 -42.76 0.54
C ASP A 439 4.41 -43.85 0.35
N ASP A 440 3.60 -43.79 -0.71
CA ASP A 440 2.64 -44.84 -1.07
C ASP A 440 3.33 -46.03 -1.82
N THR A 441 4.65 -45.97 -2.02
CA THR A 441 5.39 -47.09 -2.68
C THR A 441 6.67 -47.57 -2.02
N THR A 442 7.28 -46.89 -1.04
CA THR A 442 8.42 -47.50 -0.30
C THR A 442 8.65 -46.88 1.07
N SER A 443 8.39 -47.68 2.11
CA SER A 443 9.02 -47.52 3.42
C SER A 443 10.54 -47.56 3.27
N THR A 444 11.24 -46.50 3.66
CA THR A 444 12.48 -46.54 4.46
C THR A 444 12.93 -45.12 4.78
N GLY A 445 13.19 -44.87 6.06
CA GLY A 445 13.52 -43.56 6.60
C GLY A 445 14.70 -42.92 5.89
N ASN A 446 14.54 -41.65 5.52
CA ASN A 446 15.65 -40.78 5.22
C ASN A 446 15.29 -39.33 5.59
N THR A 447 16.16 -38.75 6.42
CA THR A 447 16.16 -37.34 6.80
C THR A 447 16.18 -36.44 5.57
N VAL A 448 15.03 -35.91 5.18
CA VAL A 448 14.96 -34.88 4.14
C VAL A 448 15.30 -33.54 4.77
N LYS A 449 16.53 -33.07 4.49
CA LYS A 449 16.93 -31.67 4.68
C LYS A 449 15.92 -30.76 3.96
N GLY A 450 15.10 -30.06 4.75
CA GLY A 450 14.43 -28.84 4.29
C GLY A 450 15.48 -27.80 3.86
N PRO A 451 15.13 -26.79 3.06
CA PRO A 451 16.11 -25.93 2.43
C PRO A 451 16.98 -25.25 3.49
N ALA A 452 18.29 -25.44 3.40
CA ALA A 452 19.21 -24.40 3.79
C ALA A 452 18.85 -23.18 2.94
N ALA A 453 18.52 -22.06 3.59
CA ALA A 453 18.48 -20.78 2.93
C ALA A 453 19.78 -20.65 2.12
N LYS A 454 19.68 -20.50 0.79
CA LYS A 454 20.87 -20.40 -0.05
C LYS A 454 21.79 -19.30 0.52
N PRO A 455 23.05 -19.59 0.90
CA PRO A 455 24.00 -18.55 1.25
C PRO A 455 24.39 -17.86 -0.06
N GLY A 456 23.68 -16.77 -0.39
CA GLY A 456 23.97 -15.97 -1.59
C GLY A 456 22.78 -15.32 -2.29
N SER A 457 21.52 -15.63 -1.96
CA SER A 457 20.42 -14.80 -2.46
C SER A 457 20.30 -13.57 -1.55
N THR A 458 20.74 -12.42 -2.04
CA THR A 458 20.26 -11.10 -1.63
C THR A 458 18.77 -10.91 -1.98
N GLN A 459 17.94 -11.88 -1.62
CA GLN A 459 16.50 -11.73 -1.54
C GLN A 459 16.20 -11.33 -0.10
N THR A 460 16.25 -10.03 0.14
CA THR A 460 15.44 -9.40 1.17
C THR A 460 14.06 -10.04 1.09
N HIS A 461 13.69 -10.82 2.11
CA HIS A 461 12.36 -11.38 2.24
C HIS A 461 11.42 -10.20 2.41
N SER A 462 10.94 -9.68 1.28
CA SER A 462 10.00 -8.58 1.25
C SER A 462 8.67 -9.18 1.68
N TYR A 463 8.31 -8.96 2.94
CA TYR A 463 6.97 -9.13 3.50
C TYR A 463 5.92 -8.82 2.41
N ARG A 464 5.37 -9.88 1.82
CA ARG A 464 4.28 -9.80 0.85
C ARG A 464 2.97 -9.85 1.63
N LEU A 465 2.64 -8.74 2.27
CA LEU A 465 1.25 -8.44 2.58
C LEU A 465 0.55 -8.23 1.24
N ARG A 466 -0.15 -9.25 0.73
CA ARG A 466 -1.02 -9.06 -0.43
C ARG A 466 -2.44 -8.69 0.01
N PRO A 467 -3.00 -7.63 -0.58
CA PRO A 467 -4.38 -7.22 -0.38
C PRO A 467 -5.33 -8.06 -1.26
N ARG A 468 -6.51 -8.38 -0.70
CA ARG A 468 -7.64 -9.04 -1.39
C ARG A 468 -8.01 -8.38 -2.71
#